data_AF-A0A0D8Y7B6-F1
#
_entry.id   AF-A0A0D8Y7B6-F1
#
_cell.length_a   1.000
_cell.length_b   1.000
_cell.length_c   1.000
_cell.angle_alpha   90.00
_cell.angle_beta   90.00
_cell.angle_gamma   90.00
#
_symmetry.space_group_name_H-M   'P 1'
#
loop_
_entity.id
_entity.type
_entity.pdbx_description
1 polymer ?
#
loop_
_entity_poly.entity_id
_entity_poly.type
_entity_poly.pdbx_seq_one_letter_code
_entity_poly.pdbx_strand_id
1 'polypeptide(L)'
;MFRRLFEKLVTTMTKVAEVIENKSDAALHKVQSGRVESHNAENVKIRIKKARYAVLLAYQGKEYFGMQIQKQHPTIEGFLIDSMNKLGWITDDMRDQPALFHFQRAARTDRAVSAVRQICGMELPRSDEYALTGASQLNALLPEDIRVIAIRRTTNSFHPQKMCCARTYSYTLPTFAFAKPTELTNSAFRISKETLDELQSLLSIYEGTHNFFNYTSKREFDDRSCYRYILSFKCGEPFLFHDDVRDEDVEFIQLTVKGQSFVLHQIRKMVGMVITVMRELQYKSYIQRTFEGERVDVPRAPGLGLLLERVHYDVYDRKCAFFIQNLQCPHKCYFFWHAKTHEPLTDWGSEAEARIADLKFNLITKDMLLSELRLMPMLQWLADLPRHNFCTDPESDPVAEVPFVTMAYSNINEGACDEERFIDEVDQEETSTNNEGANITDNNEIGEADATETYHIYQSFFWHAKTHEPLTDWGSEAEARIADLKFNLITKDMLLSELRLMPMLQWLADLPRHNFCTDPESDPVAEVPFITMAYSNINEVLHYNITAKYRAVINT
;
A
#
# COMPACT_ATOMS: atom_id res chain seq x y z
N MET A 1 2.21 39.15 -70.95
CA MET A 1 3.12 38.87 -69.80
C MET A 1 3.34 37.36 -69.61
N PHE A 2 2.30 36.53 -69.61
CA PHE A 2 2.42 35.05 -69.49
C PHE A 2 3.19 34.35 -70.63
N ARG A 3 3.10 34.82 -71.89
CA ARG A 3 3.79 34.20 -73.03
C ARG A 3 5.33 34.27 -72.93
N ARG A 4 5.86 35.39 -72.42
CA ARG A 4 7.31 35.60 -72.16
C ARG A 4 7.84 34.77 -70.99
N LEU A 5 6.99 34.43 -70.04
CA LEU A 5 7.35 33.57 -68.89
C LEU A 5 7.42 32.11 -69.31
N PHE A 6 6.51 31.68 -70.19
CA PHE A 6 6.50 30.31 -70.73
C PHE A 6 7.68 30.04 -71.66
N GLU A 7 8.03 30.99 -72.54
CA GLU A 7 9.20 30.88 -73.42
C GLU A 7 10.50 30.75 -72.61
N LYS A 8 10.69 31.56 -71.55
CA LYS A 8 11.86 31.45 -70.67
C LYS A 8 11.95 30.11 -69.95
N LEU A 9 10.82 29.54 -69.53
CA LEU A 9 10.79 28.25 -68.85
C LEU A 9 11.20 27.11 -69.80
N VAL A 10 10.68 27.14 -71.04
CA VAL A 10 11.01 26.17 -72.09
C VAL A 10 12.50 26.24 -72.46
N THR A 11 13.09 27.43 -72.63
CA THR A 11 14.53 27.56 -72.96
C THR A 11 15.45 27.09 -71.83
N THR A 12 14.99 27.16 -70.58
CA THR A 12 15.77 26.72 -69.41
C THR A 12 15.76 25.20 -69.30
N MET A 13 14.65 24.54 -69.65
CA MET A 13 14.56 23.08 -69.64
C MET A 13 15.36 22.42 -70.77
N THR A 14 15.43 23.02 -71.96
CA THR A 14 16.27 22.49 -73.06
C THR A 14 17.77 22.60 -72.76
N LYS A 15 18.22 23.68 -72.12
CA LYS A 15 19.63 23.84 -71.69
C LYS A 15 20.05 22.83 -70.61
N VAL A 16 19.13 22.40 -69.75
CA VAL A 16 19.41 21.40 -68.72
C VAL A 16 19.51 20.00 -69.32
N ALA A 17 18.69 19.68 -70.34
CA ALA A 17 18.77 18.41 -71.06
C ALA A 17 20.09 18.26 -71.84
N GLU A 18 20.53 19.32 -72.54
CA GLU A 18 21.80 19.34 -73.30
C GLU A 18 23.05 19.18 -72.41
N VAL A 19 23.00 19.63 -71.15
CA VAL A 19 24.11 19.49 -70.19
C VAL A 19 24.17 18.08 -69.58
N ILE A 20 23.04 17.37 -69.55
CA ILE A 20 22.97 16.00 -69.03
C ILE A 20 23.45 14.99 -70.09
N GLU A 21 23.12 15.20 -71.37
CA GLU A 21 23.63 14.35 -72.46
C GLU A 21 25.15 14.51 -72.67
N ASN A 22 25.67 15.74 -72.63
CA ASN A 22 27.11 16.01 -72.85
C ASN A 22 28.05 15.55 -71.71
N LYS A 23 27.53 15.13 -70.54
CA LYS A 23 28.34 14.60 -69.43
C LYS A 23 28.50 13.08 -69.43
N SER A 24 27.86 12.38 -70.37
CA SER A 24 27.89 10.91 -70.44
C SER A 24 28.96 10.33 -71.36
N ASP A 25 29.64 11.15 -72.18
CA ASP A 25 30.61 10.69 -73.20
C ASP A 25 32.03 11.27 -73.04
N ALA A 26 32.65 11.14 -71.86
CA ALA A 26 34.08 11.43 -71.67
C ALA A 26 34.85 10.21 -71.15
N ALA A 27 35.38 9.46 -72.11
CA ALA A 27 36.53 8.55 -72.09
C ALA A 27 37.10 8.03 -70.75
N LEU A 28 37.05 6.69 -70.63
CA LEU A 28 37.90 5.86 -69.77
C LEU A 28 39.40 6.20 -69.89
N HIS A 29 40.03 6.56 -68.76
CA HIS A 29 41.46 6.37 -68.57
C HIS A 29 41.72 5.45 -67.37
N LYS A 30 42.46 4.37 -67.62
CA LYS A 30 42.96 3.40 -66.63
C LYS A 30 43.75 4.12 -65.53
N VAL A 31 43.27 4.05 -64.30
CA VAL A 31 44.07 4.30 -63.08
C VAL A 31 44.15 2.98 -62.33
N GLN A 32 45.38 2.50 -62.12
CA GLN A 32 45.65 1.31 -61.31
C GLN A 32 45.18 1.56 -59.87
N SER A 33 44.27 0.70 -59.40
CA SER A 33 43.84 0.65 -58.00
C SER A 33 45.02 0.21 -57.12
N GLY A 34 45.64 1.17 -56.44
CA GLY A 34 46.45 0.91 -55.27
C GLY A 34 45.53 0.51 -54.12
N ARG A 35 45.49 -0.78 -53.81
CA ARG A 35 44.80 -1.33 -52.64
C ARG A 35 45.52 -0.81 -51.39
N VAL A 36 44.93 0.17 -50.70
CA VAL A 36 45.21 0.37 -49.28
C VAL A 36 44.38 -0.66 -48.54
N GLU A 37 45.01 -1.74 -48.08
CA GLU A 37 44.38 -2.68 -47.17
C GLU A 37 44.23 -1.97 -45.81
N SER A 38 43.06 -1.36 -45.59
CA SER A 38 42.64 -1.07 -44.23
C SER A 38 42.18 -2.38 -43.60
N HIS A 39 42.96 -2.87 -42.63
CA HIS A 39 42.49 -3.86 -41.68
C HIS A 39 41.43 -3.23 -40.78
N ASN A 40 40.25 -2.95 -41.33
CA ASN A 40 39.05 -2.73 -40.53
C ASN A 40 38.34 -4.08 -40.44
N ALA A 41 38.49 -4.74 -39.29
CA ALA A 41 37.62 -5.82 -38.92
C ALA A 41 36.18 -5.28 -38.92
N GLU A 42 35.41 -5.61 -39.95
CA GLU A 42 34.01 -5.22 -40.07
C GLU A 42 33.21 -5.88 -38.96
N ASN A 43 33.01 -5.14 -37.87
CA ASN A 43 32.02 -5.45 -36.86
C ASN A 43 30.64 -5.26 -37.50
N VAL A 44 30.12 -6.29 -38.16
CA VAL A 44 28.77 -6.29 -38.75
C VAL A 44 27.77 -6.12 -37.61
N LYS A 45 27.31 -4.88 -37.38
CA LYS A 45 26.24 -4.59 -36.40
C LYS A 45 24.94 -5.25 -36.90
N ILE A 46 24.66 -6.46 -36.42
CA ILE A 46 23.40 -7.15 -36.69
C ILE A 46 22.26 -6.27 -36.16
N ARG A 47 21.42 -5.76 -37.06
CA ARG A 47 20.27 -4.93 -36.68
C ARG A 47 19.15 -5.84 -36.13
N ILE A 48 19.09 -5.97 -34.82
CA ILE A 48 18.01 -6.69 -34.13
C ILE A 48 16.70 -5.92 -34.32
N LYS A 49 15.68 -6.57 -34.90
CA LYS A 49 14.33 -6.00 -34.99
C LYS A 49 13.72 -5.97 -33.59
N LYS A 50 13.06 -4.87 -33.22
CA LYS A 50 12.39 -4.70 -31.92
C LYS A 50 10.86 -4.65 -32.08
N ALA A 51 10.14 -4.96 -31.02
CA ALA A 51 8.68 -4.86 -30.94
C ALA A 51 8.22 -4.50 -29.52
N ARG A 52 6.99 -3.98 -29.40
CA ARG A 52 6.35 -3.72 -28.11
C ARG A 52 5.64 -4.95 -27.58
N TYR A 53 5.73 -5.16 -26.28
CA TYR A 53 5.09 -6.25 -25.57
C TYR A 53 4.37 -5.74 -24.32
N ALA A 54 3.24 -6.38 -24.00
CA ALA A 54 2.54 -6.30 -22.74
C ALA A 54 2.80 -7.59 -21.94
N VAL A 55 3.20 -7.43 -20.69
CA VAL A 55 3.43 -8.52 -19.73
C VAL A 55 2.34 -8.44 -18.67
N LEU A 56 1.54 -9.50 -18.54
CA LEU A 56 0.54 -9.68 -17.50
C LEU A 56 1.16 -10.41 -16.32
N LEU A 57 1.06 -9.83 -15.12
CA LEU A 57 1.64 -10.39 -13.90
C LEU A 57 0.70 -10.25 -12.70
N ALA A 58 0.85 -11.19 -11.77
CA ALA A 58 0.29 -11.18 -10.43
C ALA A 58 1.43 -11.16 -9.40
N TYR A 59 1.20 -10.55 -8.24
CA TYR A 59 2.14 -10.56 -7.14
C TYR A 59 1.49 -10.30 -5.77
N GLN A 60 2.07 -10.89 -4.73
CA GLN A 60 1.79 -10.56 -3.33
C GLN A 60 2.70 -9.40 -2.91
N GLY A 61 2.11 -8.26 -2.53
CA GLY A 61 2.86 -7.02 -2.29
C GLY A 61 3.61 -6.94 -0.95
N LYS A 62 3.32 -7.85 -0.01
CA LYS A 62 3.71 -7.78 1.42
C LYS A 62 5.19 -7.48 1.67
N GLU A 63 6.09 -8.18 0.98
CA GLU A 63 7.55 -8.05 1.14
C GLU A 63 8.18 -6.95 0.27
N TYR A 64 7.36 -6.18 -0.45
CA TYR A 64 7.81 -5.23 -1.45
C TYR A 64 7.46 -3.78 -1.12
N PHE A 65 8.36 -2.89 -1.50
CA PHE A 65 8.16 -1.44 -1.42
C PHE A 65 7.37 -0.91 -2.63
N GLY A 66 6.36 -1.68 -3.05
CA GLY A 66 5.47 -1.37 -4.16
C GLY A 66 6.00 -1.80 -5.53
N MET A 67 5.28 -1.38 -6.56
CA MET A 67 5.57 -1.75 -7.95
C MET A 67 6.87 -1.11 -8.45
N GLN A 68 6.96 0.21 -8.32
CA GLN A 68 7.98 1.01 -9.00
C GLN A 68 9.35 0.89 -8.31
N ILE A 69 10.44 0.78 -9.09
CA ILE A 69 11.82 0.81 -8.56
C ILE A 69 12.04 2.00 -7.62
N GLN A 70 12.58 1.69 -6.45
CA GLN A 70 13.09 2.62 -5.45
C GLN A 70 14.55 2.26 -5.14
N LYS A 71 15.37 3.25 -4.77
CA LYS A 71 16.76 2.98 -4.39
C LYS A 71 16.78 2.10 -3.14
N GLN A 72 17.61 1.04 -3.16
CA GLN A 72 17.90 0.17 -2.01
C GLN A 72 16.72 -0.65 -1.44
N HIS A 73 15.58 -0.71 -2.13
CA HIS A 73 14.43 -1.49 -1.67
C HIS A 73 13.97 -2.52 -2.71
N PRO A 74 13.52 -3.71 -2.28
CA PRO A 74 12.94 -4.69 -3.18
C PRO A 74 11.61 -4.18 -3.74
N THR A 75 11.48 -4.22 -5.07
CA THR A 75 10.26 -3.82 -5.79
C THR A 75 9.96 -4.81 -6.90
N ILE A 76 8.69 -4.91 -7.26
CA ILE A 76 8.22 -5.85 -8.30
C ILE A 76 8.95 -5.61 -9.63
N GLU A 77 9.12 -4.35 -10.01
CA GLU A 77 9.85 -3.99 -11.22
C GLU A 77 11.32 -4.36 -11.18
N GLY A 78 11.98 -4.19 -10.02
CA GLY A 78 13.38 -4.58 -9.87
C GLY A 78 13.58 -6.05 -10.19
N PHE A 79 12.78 -6.93 -9.59
CA PHE A 79 12.85 -8.38 -9.84
C PHE A 79 12.50 -8.75 -11.28
N LEU A 80 11.48 -8.11 -11.87
CA LEU A 80 11.08 -8.36 -13.26
C LEU A 80 12.19 -7.97 -14.25
N ILE A 81 12.77 -6.79 -14.08
CA ILE A 81 13.80 -6.25 -14.97
C ILE A 81 15.11 -7.02 -14.80
N ASP A 82 15.49 -7.37 -13.58
CA ASP A 82 16.67 -8.20 -13.31
C ASP A 82 16.53 -9.59 -13.93
N SER A 83 15.33 -10.18 -13.90
CA SER A 83 15.06 -11.47 -14.56
C SER A 83 15.16 -11.37 -16.09
N MET A 84 14.65 -10.28 -16.69
CA MET A 84 14.79 -10.04 -18.13
C MET A 84 16.26 -9.85 -18.56
N ASN A 85 17.06 -9.16 -17.73
CA ASN A 85 18.49 -8.99 -17.99
C ASN A 85 19.24 -10.33 -17.90
N LYS A 86 18.98 -11.15 -16.88
CA LYS A 86 19.54 -12.51 -16.75
C LYS A 86 19.21 -13.43 -17.93
N LEU A 87 18.02 -13.27 -18.53
CA LEU A 87 17.63 -14.01 -19.75
C LEU A 87 18.21 -13.43 -21.04
N GLY A 88 18.96 -12.33 -20.97
CA GLY A 88 19.53 -11.65 -22.15
C GLY A 88 18.51 -10.92 -23.01
N TRP A 89 17.30 -10.65 -22.50
CA TRP A 89 16.27 -9.92 -23.25
C TRP A 89 16.55 -8.41 -23.31
N ILE A 90 17.30 -7.90 -22.33
CA ILE A 90 17.73 -6.51 -22.19
C ILE A 90 19.21 -6.44 -21.79
N THR A 91 19.88 -5.33 -22.12
CA THR A 91 21.27 -5.08 -21.74
C THR A 91 21.38 -4.53 -20.31
N ASP A 92 22.60 -4.50 -19.75
CA ASP A 92 22.84 -3.93 -18.42
C ASP A 92 22.47 -2.43 -18.38
N ASP A 93 22.79 -1.68 -19.43
CA ASP A 93 22.37 -0.28 -19.56
C ASP A 93 20.84 -0.13 -19.48
N MET A 94 20.09 -1.05 -20.10
CA MET A 94 18.63 -1.03 -20.09
C MET A 94 18.06 -1.42 -18.72
N ARG A 95 18.73 -2.32 -18.00
CA ARG A 95 18.39 -2.67 -16.61
C ARG A 95 18.54 -1.44 -15.71
N ASP A 96 19.67 -0.76 -15.80
CA ASP A 96 19.97 0.42 -14.99
C ASP A 96 19.14 1.65 -15.41
N GLN A 97 18.77 1.73 -16.69
CA GLN A 97 17.93 2.78 -17.25
C GLN A 97 16.71 2.21 -17.99
N PRO A 98 15.63 1.85 -17.28
CA PRO A 98 14.46 1.23 -17.90
C PRO A 98 13.74 2.07 -18.97
N ALA A 99 14.04 3.38 -19.02
CA ALA A 99 13.60 4.27 -20.08
C ALA A 99 14.15 3.88 -21.47
N LEU A 100 15.34 3.28 -21.56
CA LEU A 100 16.00 2.91 -22.82
C LEU A 100 15.25 1.83 -23.61
N PHE A 101 14.45 1.02 -22.94
CA PHE A 101 13.55 0.04 -23.56
C PHE A 101 12.07 0.38 -23.32
N HIS A 102 11.82 1.63 -22.91
CA HIS A 102 10.53 2.22 -22.54
C HIS A 102 9.65 1.31 -21.69
N PHE A 103 10.23 0.78 -20.62
CA PHE A 103 9.48 0.09 -19.60
C PHE A 103 8.46 1.04 -18.94
N GLN A 104 7.21 0.62 -18.93
CA GLN A 104 6.08 1.32 -18.32
C GLN A 104 5.16 0.32 -17.63
N ARG A 105 4.38 0.81 -16.67
CA ARG A 105 3.41 0.03 -15.88
C ARG A 105 2.02 0.63 -15.99
N ALA A 106 0.99 -0.19 -15.86
CA ALA A 106 -0.39 0.26 -15.90
C ALA A 106 -0.82 0.94 -14.59
N ALA A 107 -0.42 0.38 -13.46
CA ALA A 107 -0.68 0.93 -12.13
C ALA A 107 0.62 1.02 -11.32
N ARG A 108 0.74 2.05 -10.47
CA ARG A 108 1.75 2.11 -9.42
C ARG A 108 1.04 1.70 -8.14
N THR A 109 1.30 0.50 -7.67
CA THR A 109 0.79 0.03 -6.37
C THR A 109 1.74 0.51 -5.27
N ASP A 110 1.14 0.93 -4.15
CA ASP A 110 1.89 1.35 -2.96
C ASP A 110 2.57 0.15 -2.29
N ARG A 111 3.42 0.41 -1.29
CA ARG A 111 4.01 -0.62 -0.44
C ARG A 111 2.93 -1.57 0.11
N ALA A 112 3.25 -2.86 0.14
CA ALA A 112 2.38 -3.95 0.61
C ALA A 112 1.11 -4.21 -0.23
N VAL A 113 0.83 -3.43 -1.29
CA VAL A 113 -0.37 -3.61 -2.11
C VAL A 113 -0.15 -4.70 -3.16
N SER A 114 -1.05 -5.68 -3.21
CA SER A 114 -1.00 -6.81 -4.13
C SER A 114 -1.68 -6.50 -5.48
N ALA A 115 -1.39 -7.29 -6.51
CA ALA A 115 -2.06 -7.21 -7.81
C ALA A 115 -2.23 -8.59 -8.41
N VAL A 116 -3.36 -8.86 -9.07
CA VAL A 116 -3.57 -10.12 -9.80
C VAL A 116 -3.57 -9.93 -11.33
N ARG A 117 -3.76 -8.70 -11.80
CA ARG A 117 -3.69 -8.34 -13.23
C ARG A 117 -2.96 -7.02 -13.47
N GLN A 118 -1.74 -6.91 -12.95
CA GLN A 118 -0.88 -5.80 -13.34
C GLN A 118 -0.42 -6.00 -14.79
N ILE A 119 -0.32 -4.91 -15.55
CA ILE A 119 0.21 -4.95 -16.91
C ILE A 119 1.42 -4.02 -17.03
N CYS A 120 2.54 -4.56 -17.51
CA CYS A 120 3.71 -3.77 -17.90
C CYS A 120 3.85 -3.75 -19.41
N GLY A 121 4.35 -2.65 -19.97
CA GLY A 121 4.60 -2.47 -21.39
C GLY A 121 6.06 -2.10 -21.61
N MET A 122 6.69 -2.69 -22.62
CA MET A 122 8.12 -2.49 -22.91
C MET A 122 8.45 -2.82 -24.36
N GLU A 123 9.64 -2.42 -24.82
CA GLU A 123 10.19 -2.80 -26.12
C GLU A 123 11.31 -3.84 -25.96
N LEU A 124 11.21 -4.95 -26.69
CA LEU A 124 12.17 -6.05 -26.63
C LEU A 124 12.62 -6.46 -28.05
N PRO A 125 13.74 -7.19 -28.20
CA PRO A 125 14.05 -7.93 -29.42
C PRO A 125 12.85 -8.73 -29.88
N ARG A 126 12.46 -8.61 -31.14
CA ARG A 126 11.27 -9.26 -31.67
C ARG A 126 11.48 -10.78 -31.67
N SER A 127 10.71 -11.48 -30.84
CA SER A 127 10.64 -12.93 -30.78
C SER A 127 9.18 -13.37 -30.60
N ASP A 128 8.83 -14.50 -31.20
CA ASP A 128 7.54 -15.17 -30.99
C ASP A 128 7.60 -16.09 -29.75
N GLU A 129 8.80 -16.41 -29.25
CA GLU A 129 9.00 -17.25 -28.06
C GLU A 129 8.42 -16.63 -26.79
N TYR A 130 8.39 -15.29 -26.68
CA TYR A 130 7.87 -14.65 -25.48
C TYR A 130 6.42 -15.02 -25.17
N ALA A 131 5.59 -15.18 -26.22
CA ALA A 131 4.19 -15.57 -26.07
C ALA A 131 4.02 -17.05 -25.69
N LEU A 132 4.99 -17.90 -26.05
CA LEU A 132 4.92 -19.35 -25.85
C LEU A 132 5.59 -19.79 -24.54
N THR A 133 6.81 -19.33 -24.28
CA THR A 133 7.66 -19.81 -23.18
C THR A 133 8.16 -18.68 -22.27
N GLY A 134 8.01 -17.41 -22.68
CA GLY A 134 8.55 -16.26 -21.95
C GLY A 134 8.04 -16.13 -20.51
N ALA A 135 6.77 -16.43 -20.26
CA ALA A 135 6.22 -16.44 -18.91
C ALA A 135 6.91 -17.49 -18.01
N SER A 136 7.12 -18.70 -18.51
CA SER A 136 7.80 -19.78 -17.78
C SER A 136 9.29 -19.46 -17.56
N GLN A 137 9.97 -18.87 -18.55
CA GLN A 137 11.35 -18.44 -18.42
C GLN A 137 11.53 -17.37 -17.33
N LEU A 138 10.64 -16.37 -17.26
CA LEU A 138 10.67 -15.37 -16.19
C LEU A 138 10.34 -15.99 -14.83
N ASN A 139 9.30 -16.83 -14.75
CA ASN A 139 8.89 -17.46 -13.49
C ASN A 139 9.97 -18.39 -12.91
N ALA A 140 10.89 -18.93 -13.72
CA ALA A 140 12.01 -19.73 -13.23
C ALA A 140 13.08 -18.90 -12.48
N LEU A 141 13.10 -17.58 -12.67
CA LEU A 141 14.04 -16.64 -12.04
C LEU A 141 13.38 -15.74 -10.99
N LEU A 142 12.06 -15.55 -11.09
CA LEU A 142 11.29 -14.73 -10.16
C LEU A 142 11.03 -15.47 -8.84
N PRO A 143 10.97 -14.75 -7.71
CA PRO A 143 10.55 -15.33 -6.44
C PRO A 143 9.10 -15.82 -6.48
N GLU A 144 8.69 -16.63 -5.50
CA GLU A 144 7.38 -17.31 -5.55
C GLU A 144 6.16 -16.40 -5.54
N ASP A 145 6.34 -15.24 -4.94
CA ASP A 145 5.35 -14.19 -4.77
C ASP A 145 5.17 -13.29 -5.99
N ILE A 146 5.94 -13.47 -7.07
CA ILE A 146 5.76 -12.79 -8.36
C ILE A 146 5.56 -13.82 -9.46
N ARG A 147 4.45 -13.70 -10.19
CA ARG A 147 4.08 -14.61 -11.27
C ARG A 147 3.73 -13.86 -12.53
N VAL A 148 4.50 -14.11 -13.59
CA VAL A 148 4.14 -13.72 -14.95
C VAL A 148 3.16 -14.75 -15.51
N ILE A 149 1.98 -14.27 -15.90
CA ILE A 149 0.91 -15.11 -16.42
C ILE A 149 1.05 -15.29 -17.92
N ALA A 150 1.25 -14.17 -18.65
CA ALA A 150 1.32 -14.18 -20.10
C ALA A 150 2.08 -12.96 -20.64
N ILE A 151 2.61 -13.08 -21.85
CA ILE A 151 3.26 -12.00 -22.59
C ILE A 151 2.63 -11.93 -23.98
N ARG A 152 2.21 -10.74 -24.39
CA ARG A 152 1.64 -10.50 -25.72
C ARG A 152 2.35 -9.39 -26.43
N ARG A 153 2.51 -9.51 -27.74
CA ARG A 153 2.92 -8.39 -28.58
C ARG A 153 1.84 -7.31 -28.54
N THR A 154 2.20 -6.05 -28.78
CA THR A 154 1.24 -4.94 -28.88
C THR A 154 1.56 -4.04 -30.08
N THR A 155 0.76 -3.00 -30.28
CA THR A 155 1.13 -1.92 -31.21
C THR A 155 2.42 -1.23 -30.79
N ASN A 156 3.16 -0.69 -31.76
CA ASN A 156 4.45 -0.02 -31.50
C ASN A 156 4.32 1.25 -30.62
N SER A 157 3.12 1.82 -30.51
CA SER A 157 2.80 2.98 -29.69
C SER A 157 2.18 2.63 -28.34
N PHE A 158 2.06 1.34 -28.01
CA PHE A 158 1.40 0.89 -26.78
C PHE A 158 2.04 1.51 -25.54
N HIS A 159 1.20 2.13 -24.71
CA HIS A 159 1.60 2.67 -23.41
C HIS A 159 0.61 2.18 -22.35
N PRO A 160 1.03 1.32 -21.39
CA PRO A 160 0.11 0.63 -20.49
C PRO A 160 -0.68 1.60 -19.62
N GLN A 161 -0.05 2.64 -19.06
CA GLN A 161 -0.75 3.64 -18.25
C GLN A 161 -1.74 4.51 -19.04
N LYS A 162 -1.32 5.05 -20.19
CA LYS A 162 -2.08 6.05 -20.96
C LYS A 162 -3.21 5.43 -21.79
N MET A 163 -3.06 4.17 -22.19
CA MET A 163 -4.08 3.45 -22.97
C MET A 163 -5.03 2.62 -22.10
N CYS A 164 -4.74 2.49 -20.79
CA CYS A 164 -5.65 1.95 -19.80
C CYS A 164 -6.81 2.92 -19.59
N CYS A 165 -8.05 2.45 -19.76
CA CYS A 165 -9.25 3.28 -19.61
C CYS A 165 -9.83 3.28 -18.18
N ALA A 166 -9.62 2.22 -17.41
CA ALA A 166 -10.06 2.12 -16.03
C ALA A 166 -9.23 1.11 -15.25
N ARG A 167 -9.29 1.17 -13.92
CA ARG A 167 -8.72 0.17 -13.01
C ARG A 167 -9.81 -0.26 -12.03
N THR A 168 -9.87 -1.56 -11.76
CA THR A 168 -10.70 -2.12 -10.70
C THR A 168 -9.78 -2.59 -9.59
N TYR A 169 -10.08 -2.14 -8.37
CA TYR A 169 -9.47 -2.61 -7.15
C TYR A 169 -10.52 -3.26 -6.27
N SER A 170 -10.07 -4.21 -5.46
CA SER A 170 -10.83 -4.71 -4.32
C SER A 170 -10.14 -4.35 -3.01
N TYR A 171 -10.93 -4.19 -1.96
CA TYR A 171 -10.47 -3.98 -0.59
C TYR A 171 -11.18 -4.98 0.32
N THR A 172 -10.46 -5.99 0.81
CA THR A 172 -11.00 -7.02 1.71
C THR A 172 -10.67 -6.67 3.15
N LEU A 173 -11.67 -6.73 4.02
CA LEU A 173 -11.52 -6.41 5.44
C LEU A 173 -12.52 -7.18 6.31
N PRO A 174 -12.25 -7.35 7.62
CA PRO A 174 -13.23 -7.89 8.55
C PRO A 174 -14.45 -6.98 8.68
N THR A 175 -15.64 -7.56 8.80
CA THR A 175 -16.89 -6.79 8.85
C THR A 175 -17.05 -5.99 10.14
N PHE A 176 -16.39 -6.39 11.23
CA PHE A 176 -16.37 -5.61 12.48
C PHE A 176 -15.81 -4.19 12.30
N ALA A 177 -15.12 -3.90 11.18
CA ALA A 177 -14.74 -2.53 10.84
C ALA A 177 -15.95 -1.59 10.74
N PHE A 178 -17.13 -2.12 10.41
CA PHE A 178 -18.39 -1.38 10.29
C PHE A 178 -19.30 -1.53 11.52
N ALA A 179 -18.82 -2.12 12.62
CA ALA A 179 -19.57 -2.20 13.86
C ALA A 179 -19.87 -0.79 14.41
N LYS A 180 -21.13 -0.53 14.73
CA LYS A 180 -21.59 0.72 15.35
C LYS A 180 -21.05 0.84 16.78
N PRO A 181 -21.05 2.03 17.39
CA PRO A 181 -20.56 2.21 18.77
C PRO A 181 -21.24 1.33 19.82
N THR A 182 -22.48 0.89 19.56
CA THR A 182 -23.26 0.00 20.43
C THR A 182 -22.96 -1.50 20.22
N GLU A 183 -22.14 -1.84 19.23
CA GLU A 183 -21.82 -3.22 18.84
C GLU A 183 -20.37 -3.57 19.21
N LEU A 184 -20.15 -4.83 19.63
CA LEU A 184 -18.80 -5.30 19.96
C LEU A 184 -17.95 -5.43 18.69
N THR A 185 -16.73 -4.90 18.74
CA THR A 185 -15.75 -4.97 17.64
C THR A 185 -14.83 -6.18 17.84
N ASN A 186 -15.35 -7.37 17.59
CA ASN A 186 -14.60 -8.63 17.73
C ASN A 186 -14.92 -9.62 16.59
N SER A 187 -14.30 -10.80 16.66
CA SER A 187 -14.47 -11.89 15.69
C SER A 187 -15.91 -12.40 15.56
N ALA A 188 -16.72 -12.29 16.62
CA ALA A 188 -18.10 -12.75 16.65
C ALA A 188 -19.09 -11.79 15.94
N PHE A 189 -18.67 -10.57 15.61
CA PHE A 189 -19.51 -9.61 14.90
C PHE A 189 -19.99 -10.16 13.55
N ARG A 190 -21.26 -9.96 13.24
CA ARG A 190 -21.88 -10.29 11.94
C ARG A 190 -22.64 -9.10 11.42
N ILE A 191 -22.32 -8.66 10.21
CA ILE A 191 -22.93 -7.47 9.63
C ILE A 191 -24.38 -7.76 9.23
N SER A 192 -25.29 -6.90 9.69
CA SER A 192 -26.71 -7.00 9.33
C SER A 192 -26.95 -6.58 7.88
N LYS A 193 -28.09 -6.99 7.31
CA LYS A 193 -28.46 -6.58 5.95
C LYS A 193 -28.70 -5.07 5.87
N GLU A 194 -29.26 -4.50 6.93
CA GLU A 194 -29.51 -3.07 7.08
C GLU A 194 -28.20 -2.28 7.07
N THR A 195 -27.18 -2.73 7.82
CA THR A 195 -25.85 -2.13 7.84
C THR A 195 -25.13 -2.27 6.49
N LEU A 196 -25.33 -3.38 5.76
CA LEU A 196 -24.82 -3.54 4.40
C LEU A 196 -25.44 -2.57 3.40
N ASP A 197 -26.76 -2.38 3.47
CA ASP A 197 -27.46 -1.46 2.57
C ASP A 197 -27.06 0.00 2.88
N GLU A 198 -26.85 0.33 4.15
CA GLU A 198 -26.28 1.60 4.60
C GLU A 198 -24.85 1.79 4.04
N LEU A 199 -23.97 0.80 4.19
CA LEU A 199 -22.61 0.80 3.63
C LEU A 199 -22.65 1.03 2.11
N GLN A 200 -23.49 0.31 1.37
CA GLN A 200 -23.63 0.50 -0.07
C GLN A 200 -24.09 1.92 -0.41
N SER A 201 -25.01 2.51 0.36
CA SER A 201 -25.47 3.89 0.14
C SER A 201 -24.34 4.92 0.28
N LEU A 202 -23.44 4.74 1.26
CA LEU A 202 -22.29 5.62 1.47
C LEU A 202 -21.24 5.46 0.37
N LEU A 203 -20.96 4.22 -0.04
CA LEU A 203 -20.02 3.95 -1.14
C LEU A 203 -20.46 4.61 -2.44
N SER A 204 -21.77 4.62 -2.71
CA SER A 204 -22.36 5.25 -3.90
C SER A 204 -22.16 6.76 -3.98
N ILE A 205 -21.90 7.45 -2.87
CA ILE A 205 -21.62 8.90 -2.85
C ILE A 205 -20.35 9.23 -3.65
N TYR A 206 -19.39 8.32 -3.71
CA TYR A 206 -18.15 8.49 -4.47
C TYR A 206 -18.33 8.36 -5.98
N GLU A 207 -19.45 7.80 -6.46
CA GLU A 207 -19.69 7.62 -7.89
C GLU A 207 -19.83 8.97 -8.59
N GLY A 208 -19.29 9.08 -9.80
CA GLY A 208 -19.21 10.34 -10.52
C GLY A 208 -17.84 10.99 -10.46
N THR A 209 -17.80 12.27 -10.84
CA THR A 209 -16.57 13.08 -10.89
C THR A 209 -16.53 14.01 -9.70
N HIS A 210 -15.57 13.81 -8.81
CA HIS A 210 -15.40 14.63 -7.60
C HIS A 210 -13.96 15.13 -7.47
N ASN A 211 -13.76 16.14 -6.63
CA ASN A 211 -12.43 16.61 -6.25
C ASN A 211 -11.89 15.78 -5.07
N PHE A 212 -10.90 14.93 -5.32
CA PHE A 212 -10.34 14.01 -4.33
C PHE A 212 -9.09 14.59 -3.63
N PHE A 213 -8.91 15.91 -3.55
CA PHE A 213 -7.70 16.51 -2.97
C PHE A 213 -7.49 16.13 -1.49
N ASN A 214 -8.57 16.02 -0.69
CA ASN A 214 -8.52 15.50 0.69
C ASN A 214 -8.18 14.01 0.78
N TYR A 215 -8.37 13.27 -0.32
CA TYR A 215 -8.07 11.83 -0.44
C TYR A 215 -6.65 11.55 -0.92
N THR A 216 -5.78 12.55 -0.95
CA THR A 216 -4.34 12.40 -1.24
C THR A 216 -3.54 13.33 -0.33
N SER A 217 -2.23 13.13 -0.30
CA SER A 217 -1.30 14.03 0.40
C SER A 217 -0.68 15.02 -0.58
N LYS A 218 -0.23 16.17 -0.07
CA LYS A 218 0.60 17.16 -0.81
C LYS A 218 -0.05 17.68 -2.10
N ARG A 219 -1.35 17.95 -2.04
CA ARG A 219 -2.13 18.53 -3.13
C ARG A 219 -3.03 19.61 -2.57
N GLU A 220 -3.25 20.63 -3.38
CA GLU A 220 -4.15 21.74 -3.11
C GLU A 220 -5.53 21.49 -3.74
N PHE A 221 -6.53 22.22 -3.26
CA PHE A 221 -7.90 22.09 -3.74
C PHE A 221 -8.05 22.42 -5.23
N ASP A 222 -7.32 23.42 -5.71
CA ASP A 222 -7.38 23.93 -7.08
C ASP A 222 -6.62 23.05 -8.11
N ASP A 223 -5.87 22.05 -7.64
CA ASP A 223 -5.16 21.12 -8.52
C ASP A 223 -6.16 20.29 -9.33
N ARG A 224 -6.27 20.60 -10.63
CA ARG A 224 -7.14 19.86 -11.56
C ARG A 224 -6.83 18.37 -11.61
N SER A 225 -5.61 17.97 -11.28
CA SER A 225 -5.22 16.57 -11.17
C SER A 225 -5.79 15.88 -9.93
N CYS A 226 -6.58 16.53 -9.07
CA CYS A 226 -7.33 15.89 -8.00
C CYS A 226 -8.73 15.44 -8.44
N TYR A 227 -9.25 15.93 -9.57
CA TYR A 227 -10.52 15.47 -10.12
C TYR A 227 -10.41 14.04 -10.63
N ARG A 228 -11.23 13.14 -10.08
CA ARG A 228 -11.25 11.73 -10.46
C ARG A 228 -12.66 11.27 -10.71
N TYR A 229 -12.78 10.32 -11.63
CA TYR A 229 -14.06 9.73 -12.01
C TYR A 229 -14.13 8.28 -11.52
N ILE A 230 -15.06 8.04 -10.60
CA ILE A 230 -15.41 6.71 -10.10
C ILE A 230 -16.61 6.20 -10.88
N LEU A 231 -16.46 5.05 -11.52
CA LEU A 231 -17.50 4.41 -12.32
C LEU A 231 -18.47 3.59 -11.46
N SER A 232 -17.95 2.95 -10.41
CA SER A 232 -18.78 2.19 -9.47
C SER A 232 -18.02 1.91 -8.18
N PHE A 233 -18.70 1.88 -7.04
CA PHE A 233 -18.14 1.41 -5.78
C PHE A 233 -19.16 0.53 -5.04
N LYS A 234 -18.86 -0.77 -4.93
CA LYS A 234 -19.81 -1.77 -4.44
C LYS A 234 -19.27 -2.55 -3.26
N CYS A 235 -20.12 -2.90 -2.30
CA CYS A 235 -19.81 -3.94 -1.32
C CYS A 235 -20.27 -5.31 -1.84
N GLY A 236 -19.44 -6.34 -1.65
CA GLY A 236 -19.79 -7.72 -1.94
C GLY A 236 -20.59 -8.37 -0.80
N GLU A 237 -20.91 -9.64 -0.96
CA GLU A 237 -21.52 -10.43 0.12
C GLU A 237 -20.49 -10.77 1.20
N PRO A 238 -20.86 -10.72 2.50
CA PRO A 238 -20.01 -11.21 3.57
C PRO A 238 -19.75 -12.71 3.46
N PHE A 239 -18.59 -13.15 3.95
CA PHE A 239 -18.23 -14.57 4.02
C PHE A 239 -17.43 -14.86 5.27
N LEU A 240 -17.55 -16.08 5.79
CA LEU A 240 -16.78 -16.55 6.94
C LEU A 240 -15.43 -17.12 6.49
N PHE A 241 -14.39 -16.83 7.26
CA PHE A 241 -13.09 -17.46 7.15
C PHE A 241 -12.64 -17.93 8.53
N HIS A 242 -12.27 -19.20 8.61
CA HIS A 242 -11.89 -19.85 9.86
C HIS A 242 -10.46 -19.48 10.27
N ASP A 243 -10.29 -19.11 11.54
CA ASP A 243 -8.99 -18.91 12.17
C ASP A 243 -8.54 -20.16 12.91
N ASP A 244 -7.65 -20.94 12.29
CA ASP A 244 -7.10 -22.17 12.88
C ASP A 244 -6.37 -21.95 14.22
N VAL A 245 -5.91 -20.73 14.53
CA VAL A 245 -5.12 -20.43 15.72
C VAL A 245 -6.01 -20.13 16.93
N ARG A 246 -7.09 -19.37 16.68
CA ARG A 246 -8.07 -18.96 17.69
C ARG A 246 -9.28 -19.90 17.75
N ASP A 247 -9.41 -20.81 16.78
CA ASP A 247 -10.53 -21.73 16.62
C ASP A 247 -11.88 -20.98 16.54
N GLU A 248 -11.91 -19.92 15.73
CA GLU A 248 -13.08 -19.05 15.57
C GLU A 248 -13.28 -18.63 14.12
N ASP A 249 -14.54 -18.36 13.75
CA ASP A 249 -14.87 -17.85 12.41
C ASP A 249 -14.96 -16.33 12.44
N VAL A 250 -14.20 -15.68 11.57
CA VAL A 250 -14.24 -14.22 11.36
C VAL A 250 -14.96 -13.93 10.05
N GLU A 251 -15.88 -12.98 10.09
CA GLU A 251 -16.60 -12.53 8.90
C GLU A 251 -15.83 -11.43 8.16
N PHE A 252 -15.68 -11.60 6.86
CA PHE A 252 -15.02 -10.67 5.95
C PHE A 252 -15.98 -10.18 4.87
N ILE A 253 -15.67 -9.02 4.31
CA ILE A 253 -16.35 -8.47 3.14
C ILE A 253 -15.33 -7.91 2.15
N GLN A 254 -15.66 -7.97 0.86
CA GLN A 254 -14.85 -7.38 -0.20
C GLN A 254 -15.55 -6.17 -0.82
N LEU A 255 -14.95 -4.99 -0.68
CA LEU A 255 -15.38 -3.79 -1.39
C LEU A 255 -14.72 -3.74 -2.77
N THR A 256 -15.44 -3.38 -3.82
CA THR A 256 -14.92 -3.32 -5.20
C THR A 256 -15.14 -1.94 -5.79
N VAL A 257 -14.06 -1.24 -6.13
CA VAL A 257 -14.09 0.08 -6.75
C VAL A 257 -13.55 0.03 -8.18
N LYS A 258 -14.29 0.62 -9.12
CA LYS A 258 -13.86 0.83 -10.50
C LYS A 258 -13.76 2.33 -10.75
N GLY A 259 -12.59 2.79 -11.16
CA GLY A 259 -12.33 4.20 -11.46
C GLY A 259 -11.48 4.36 -12.70
N GLN A 260 -11.54 5.52 -13.36
CA GLN A 260 -10.71 5.81 -14.53
C GLN A 260 -9.23 5.88 -14.15
N SER A 261 -8.93 6.56 -13.05
CA SER A 261 -7.61 6.68 -12.44
C SER A 261 -7.76 6.97 -10.96
N PHE A 262 -6.68 6.79 -10.20
CA PHE A 262 -6.66 7.06 -8.76
C PHE A 262 -5.44 7.93 -8.41
N VAL A 263 -5.58 8.86 -7.47
CA VAL A 263 -4.46 9.57 -6.82
C VAL A 263 -3.84 8.69 -5.72
N LEU A 264 -2.67 9.10 -5.23
CA LEU A 264 -1.96 8.40 -4.15
C LEU A 264 -2.86 8.27 -2.92
N HIS A 265 -2.91 7.08 -2.31
CA HIS A 265 -3.75 6.75 -1.15
C HIS A 265 -5.27 6.84 -1.32
N GLN A 266 -5.80 7.25 -2.49
CA GLN A 266 -7.22 7.60 -2.67
C GLN A 266 -8.18 6.53 -2.13
N ILE A 267 -8.01 5.28 -2.59
CA ILE A 267 -8.94 4.19 -2.25
C ILE A 267 -8.93 3.90 -0.74
N ARG A 268 -7.74 3.87 -0.12
CA ARG A 268 -7.60 3.62 1.32
C ARG A 268 -8.21 4.73 2.16
N LYS A 269 -8.12 5.98 1.69
CA LYS A 269 -8.80 7.13 2.32
C LYS A 269 -10.31 7.11 2.10
N MET A 270 -10.80 6.69 0.93
CA MET A 270 -12.23 6.50 0.67
C MET A 270 -12.82 5.43 1.60
N VAL A 271 -12.15 4.29 1.74
CA VAL A 271 -12.55 3.24 2.69
C VAL A 271 -12.48 3.74 4.13
N GLY A 272 -11.39 4.44 4.50
CA GLY A 272 -11.23 4.98 5.86
C GLY A 272 -12.35 5.94 6.26
N MET A 273 -12.72 6.88 5.39
CA MET A 273 -13.83 7.80 5.64
C MET A 273 -15.18 7.10 5.78
N VAL A 274 -15.45 6.07 4.97
CA VAL A 274 -16.69 5.29 5.10
C VAL A 274 -16.72 4.56 6.43
N ILE A 275 -15.60 3.98 6.87
CA ILE A 275 -15.51 3.35 8.20
C ILE A 275 -15.78 4.40 9.29
N THR A 276 -15.18 5.58 9.21
CA THR A 276 -15.43 6.68 10.16
C THR A 276 -16.91 7.02 10.28
N VAL A 277 -17.63 7.14 9.16
CA VAL A 277 -19.07 7.45 9.14
C VAL A 277 -19.91 6.29 9.65
N MET A 278 -19.60 5.05 9.25
CA MET A 278 -20.33 3.85 9.70
C MET A 278 -20.19 3.63 11.21
N ARG A 279 -19.05 4.01 11.79
CA ARG A 279 -18.79 3.98 13.23
C ARG A 279 -19.29 5.23 13.96
N GLU A 280 -20.07 6.08 13.29
CA GLU A 280 -20.73 7.27 13.85
C GLU A 280 -19.77 8.31 14.46
N LEU A 281 -18.50 8.29 14.05
CA LEU A 281 -17.52 9.34 14.43
C LEU A 281 -17.74 10.64 13.65
N GLN A 282 -18.46 10.57 12.53
CA GLN A 282 -18.84 11.71 11.69
C GLN A 282 -20.22 11.49 11.07
N TYR A 283 -20.88 12.58 10.70
CA TYR A 283 -22.18 12.55 10.03
C TYR A 283 -22.07 12.00 8.60
N LYS A 284 -23.15 11.40 8.08
CA LYS A 284 -23.19 10.86 6.70
C LYS A 284 -22.91 11.90 5.62
N SER A 285 -23.36 13.14 5.82
CA SER A 285 -23.09 14.27 4.93
C SER A 285 -21.61 14.65 4.84
N TYR A 286 -20.79 14.21 5.81
CA TYR A 286 -19.39 14.58 5.91
C TYR A 286 -18.55 14.06 4.72
N ILE A 287 -18.96 12.94 4.09
CA ILE A 287 -18.34 12.47 2.84
C ILE A 287 -18.45 13.54 1.74
N GLN A 288 -19.60 14.20 1.60
CA GLN A 288 -19.78 15.25 0.60
C GLN A 288 -18.94 16.49 0.92
N ARG A 289 -18.89 16.88 2.21
CA ARG A 289 -18.04 17.98 2.69
C ARG A 289 -16.56 17.77 2.34
N THR A 290 -16.09 16.52 2.36
CA THR A 290 -14.68 16.22 2.01
C THR A 290 -14.30 16.53 0.55
N PHE A 291 -15.26 16.79 -0.33
CA PHE A 291 -15.00 17.23 -1.71
C PHE A 291 -14.94 18.76 -1.87
N GLU A 292 -15.29 19.51 -0.83
CA GLU A 292 -15.29 20.98 -0.79
C GLU A 292 -13.90 21.55 -0.50
N GLY A 293 -13.76 22.88 -0.43
CA GLY A 293 -12.46 23.55 -0.31
C GLY A 293 -11.73 23.36 1.02
N GLU A 294 -12.43 22.92 2.06
CA GLU A 294 -11.89 22.77 3.41
C GLU A 294 -10.99 21.54 3.51
N ARG A 295 -9.82 21.71 4.13
CA ARG A 295 -8.88 20.62 4.34
C ARG A 295 -9.43 19.70 5.42
N VAL A 296 -9.53 18.40 5.15
CA VAL A 296 -10.03 17.43 6.13
C VAL A 296 -8.98 16.35 6.37
N ASP A 297 -8.76 15.98 7.64
CA ASP A 297 -7.95 14.82 7.97
C ASP A 297 -8.73 13.53 7.70
N VAL A 298 -8.61 13.02 6.47
CA VAL A 298 -9.24 11.78 6.06
C VAL A 298 -8.39 10.57 6.50
N PRO A 299 -8.92 9.67 7.35
CA PRO A 299 -8.20 8.50 7.82
C PRO A 299 -7.80 7.58 6.68
N ARG A 300 -6.58 7.03 6.74
CA ARG A 300 -6.05 6.13 5.71
C ARG A 300 -6.03 4.69 6.22
N ALA A 301 -7.00 3.89 5.76
CA ALA A 301 -7.10 2.47 6.10
C ALA A 301 -5.82 1.68 5.78
N PRO A 302 -5.57 0.51 6.40
CA PRO A 302 -4.39 -0.33 6.13
C PRO A 302 -4.22 -0.71 4.65
N GLY A 303 -2.98 -1.00 4.23
CA GLY A 303 -2.68 -1.42 2.85
C GLY A 303 -2.99 -2.88 2.55
N LEU A 304 -3.02 -3.74 3.58
CA LEU A 304 -3.10 -5.20 3.46
C LEU A 304 -4.30 -5.66 2.64
N GLY A 305 -5.47 -5.07 2.86
CA GLY A 305 -6.72 -5.44 2.17
C GLY A 305 -6.79 -5.06 0.69
N LEU A 306 -5.89 -4.19 0.20
CA LEU A 306 -6.00 -3.60 -1.13
C LEU A 306 -5.37 -4.50 -2.22
N LEU A 307 -6.15 -4.80 -3.26
CA LEU A 307 -5.75 -5.61 -4.40
C LEU A 307 -6.11 -4.94 -5.73
N LEU A 308 -5.15 -4.84 -6.65
CA LEU A 308 -5.44 -4.51 -8.06
C LEU A 308 -6.00 -5.75 -8.78
N GLU A 309 -7.32 -5.77 -8.97
CA GLU A 309 -8.07 -6.85 -9.63
C GLU A 309 -7.86 -6.85 -11.14
N ARG A 310 -8.02 -5.68 -11.78
CA ARG A 310 -8.02 -5.59 -13.24
C ARG A 310 -7.63 -4.20 -13.75
N VAL A 311 -6.80 -4.20 -14.79
CA VAL A 311 -6.53 -3.05 -15.64
C VAL A 311 -7.36 -3.21 -16.92
N HIS A 312 -8.14 -2.19 -17.27
CA HIS A 312 -9.09 -2.24 -18.38
C HIS A 312 -8.51 -1.57 -19.64
N TYR A 313 -8.55 -2.28 -20.76
CA TYR A 313 -8.06 -1.84 -22.08
C TYR A 313 -9.14 -1.83 -23.15
N ASP A 314 -10.43 -1.83 -22.78
CA ASP A 314 -11.56 -1.96 -23.73
C ASP A 314 -11.51 -0.91 -24.84
N VAL A 315 -11.16 0.34 -24.50
CA VAL A 315 -11.05 1.44 -25.46
C VAL A 315 -9.87 1.21 -26.42
N TYR A 316 -8.76 0.68 -25.92
CA TYR A 316 -7.58 0.36 -26.72
C TYR A 316 -7.88 -0.78 -27.70
N ASP A 317 -8.51 -1.85 -27.22
CA ASP A 317 -8.88 -3.01 -28.03
C ASP A 317 -9.90 -2.62 -29.11
N ARG A 318 -10.94 -1.84 -28.76
CA ARG A 318 -11.91 -1.31 -29.73
C ARG A 318 -11.27 -0.43 -30.79
N LYS A 319 -10.33 0.45 -30.42
CA LYS A 319 -9.62 1.29 -31.39
C LYS A 319 -8.81 0.44 -32.36
N CYS A 320 -8.13 -0.59 -31.87
CA CYS A 320 -7.41 -1.54 -32.72
C CYS A 320 -8.36 -2.30 -33.66
N ALA A 321 -9.55 -2.69 -33.19
CA ALA A 321 -10.57 -3.38 -33.98
C ALA A 321 -11.28 -2.48 -35.02
N PHE A 322 -11.53 -1.20 -34.72
CA PHE A 322 -12.23 -0.28 -35.63
C PHE A 322 -11.42 0.07 -36.89
N PHE A 323 -10.10 0.13 -36.78
CA PHE A 323 -9.23 0.29 -37.96
C PHE A 323 -9.35 -0.87 -38.96
N ILE A 324 -9.93 -2.02 -38.57
CA ILE A 324 -10.06 -3.22 -39.40
C ILE A 324 -11.23 -3.11 -40.38
N GLN A 325 -12.36 -2.55 -39.95
CA GLN A 325 -13.61 -2.59 -40.73
C GLN A 325 -13.73 -1.49 -41.79
N ASN A 326 -13.09 -0.33 -41.62
CA ASN A 326 -13.17 0.78 -42.57
C ASN A 326 -12.16 0.67 -43.76
N LEU A 327 -11.60 -0.52 -44.00
CA LEU A 327 -10.64 -0.80 -45.07
C LEU A 327 -11.27 -1.42 -46.33
N GLN A 328 -12.56 -1.22 -46.56
CA GLN A 328 -13.25 -1.52 -47.83
C GLN A 328 -13.01 -0.41 -48.89
N CYS A 329 -11.76 0.02 -49.06
CA CYS A 329 -11.36 0.97 -50.10
C CYS A 329 -10.65 0.22 -51.25
N PRO A 330 -11.04 0.38 -52.53
CA PRO A 330 -10.55 -0.46 -53.63
C PRO A 330 -9.07 -0.28 -53.98
N HIS A 331 -8.42 0.77 -53.48
CA HIS A 331 -7.01 1.04 -53.75
C HIS A 331 -6.11 0.42 -52.68
N LYS A 332 -5.84 -0.87 -52.88
CA LYS A 332 -4.79 -1.64 -52.22
C LYS A 332 -3.44 -0.93 -52.40
N CYS A 333 -2.97 -0.19 -51.40
CA CYS A 333 -1.56 -0.03 -51.02
C CYS A 333 -1.47 0.85 -49.75
N TYR A 334 -0.68 0.40 -48.78
CA TYR A 334 -0.19 1.09 -47.56
C TYR A 334 -0.84 0.96 -46.18
N PHE A 335 -2.03 0.40 -45.98
CA PHE A 335 -2.60 0.32 -44.60
C PHE A 335 -3.14 -1.05 -44.17
N PHE A 336 -2.50 -2.15 -44.60
CA PHE A 336 -2.95 -3.52 -44.32
C PHE A 336 -2.57 -4.09 -42.92
N TRP A 337 -1.97 -3.30 -42.01
CA TRP A 337 -1.21 -3.85 -40.88
C TRP A 337 -1.85 -3.80 -39.49
N HIS A 338 -2.89 -2.99 -39.22
CA HIS A 338 -3.29 -2.80 -37.82
C HIS A 338 -4.19 -3.90 -37.23
N ALA A 339 -4.95 -4.59 -38.09
CA ALA A 339 -5.91 -5.63 -37.72
C ALA A 339 -5.33 -6.93 -37.17
N LYS A 340 -4.07 -7.22 -37.49
CA LYS A 340 -3.41 -8.51 -37.21
C LYS A 340 -2.17 -8.36 -36.31
N THR A 341 -1.97 -7.22 -35.67
CA THR A 341 -0.71 -6.98 -34.96
C THR A 341 -0.62 -7.73 -33.65
N HIS A 342 -1.74 -7.93 -32.95
CA HIS A 342 -1.80 -8.59 -31.65
C HIS A 342 -3.23 -8.91 -31.20
N GLU A 343 -3.36 -9.84 -30.26
CA GLU A 343 -4.58 -10.20 -29.56
C GLU A 343 -5.04 -9.08 -28.60
N PRO A 344 -6.35 -9.00 -28.27
CA PRO A 344 -6.87 -8.00 -27.32
C PRO A 344 -6.21 -8.13 -25.94
N LEU A 345 -6.08 -7.04 -25.21
CA LEU A 345 -5.51 -7.04 -23.84
C LEU A 345 -6.58 -7.18 -22.74
N THR A 346 -7.85 -7.14 -23.10
CA THR A 346 -8.99 -7.38 -22.18
C THR A 346 -9.26 -8.86 -21.91
N ASP A 347 -8.98 -9.74 -22.88
CA ASP A 347 -9.21 -11.19 -22.79
C ASP A 347 -7.91 -11.96 -23.03
N TRP A 348 -7.38 -12.59 -21.97
CA TRP A 348 -6.13 -13.37 -22.00
C TRP A 348 -6.33 -14.85 -22.31
N GLY A 349 -7.56 -15.27 -22.62
CA GLY A 349 -7.92 -16.66 -22.88
C GLY A 349 -8.21 -17.43 -21.58
N SER A 350 -8.99 -18.51 -21.70
CA SER A 350 -9.51 -19.27 -20.56
C SER A 350 -8.43 -19.85 -19.64
N GLU A 351 -7.30 -20.29 -20.19
CA GLU A 351 -6.17 -20.82 -19.41
C GLU A 351 -5.55 -19.74 -18.51
N ALA A 352 -5.32 -18.54 -19.06
CA ALA A 352 -4.81 -17.42 -18.28
C ALA A 352 -5.82 -16.98 -17.22
N GLU A 353 -7.13 -16.95 -17.55
CA GLU A 353 -8.19 -16.62 -16.59
C GLU A 353 -8.27 -17.62 -15.42
N ALA A 354 -8.15 -18.92 -15.70
CA ALA A 354 -8.11 -19.96 -14.67
C ALA A 354 -6.88 -19.79 -13.76
N ARG A 355 -5.70 -19.53 -14.36
CA ARG A 355 -4.47 -19.27 -13.60
C ARG A 355 -4.56 -17.99 -12.75
N ILE A 356 -5.21 -16.94 -13.26
CA ILE A 356 -5.46 -15.71 -12.49
C ILE A 356 -6.35 -15.99 -11.29
N ALA A 357 -7.41 -16.78 -11.45
CA ALA A 357 -8.31 -17.13 -10.35
C ALA A 357 -7.58 -17.94 -9.26
N ASP A 358 -6.76 -18.91 -9.67
CA ASP A 358 -5.91 -19.69 -8.78
C ASP A 358 -4.91 -18.81 -8.02
N LEU A 359 -4.14 -17.98 -8.73
CA LEU A 359 -3.18 -17.06 -8.11
C LEU A 359 -3.87 -16.05 -7.20
N LYS A 360 -5.04 -15.53 -7.58
CA LYS A 360 -5.81 -14.61 -6.73
C LYS A 360 -6.04 -15.24 -5.36
N PHE A 361 -6.55 -16.45 -5.32
CA PHE A 361 -6.90 -17.09 -4.05
C PHE A 361 -5.66 -17.60 -3.31
N ASN A 362 -4.87 -18.44 -3.96
CA ASN A 362 -3.78 -19.18 -3.30
C ASN A 362 -2.58 -18.32 -2.96
N LEU A 363 -2.23 -17.36 -3.83
CA LEU A 363 -1.08 -16.48 -3.60
C LEU A 363 -1.44 -15.21 -2.83
N ILE A 364 -2.66 -14.67 -2.98
CA ILE A 364 -2.97 -13.33 -2.46
C ILE A 364 -4.04 -13.35 -1.38
N THR A 365 -5.27 -13.76 -1.71
CA THR A 365 -6.42 -13.64 -0.79
C THR A 365 -6.22 -14.49 0.45
N LYS A 366 -5.70 -15.72 0.33
CA LYS A 366 -5.46 -16.59 1.48
C LYS A 366 -4.43 -15.98 2.46
N ASP A 367 -3.27 -15.53 1.97
CA ASP A 367 -2.26 -14.89 2.83
C ASP A 367 -2.77 -13.58 3.42
N MET A 368 -3.56 -12.81 2.68
CA MET A 368 -4.20 -11.58 3.15
C MET A 368 -5.12 -11.86 4.35
N LEU A 369 -6.03 -12.83 4.23
CA LEU A 369 -6.95 -13.22 5.30
C LEU A 369 -6.19 -13.75 6.53
N LEU A 370 -5.22 -14.65 6.31
CA LEU A 370 -4.38 -15.18 7.39
C LEU A 370 -3.53 -14.08 8.07
N SER A 371 -3.02 -13.13 7.31
CA SER A 371 -2.24 -12.00 7.85
C SER A 371 -3.12 -11.06 8.66
N GLU A 372 -4.36 -10.82 8.23
CA GLU A 372 -5.34 -10.03 8.99
C GLU A 372 -5.64 -10.70 10.34
N LEU A 373 -5.91 -12.00 10.33
CA LEU A 373 -6.18 -12.76 11.55
C LEU A 373 -5.00 -12.76 12.53
N ARG A 374 -3.77 -12.94 12.04
CA ARG A 374 -2.58 -13.06 12.89
C ARG A 374 -2.12 -11.73 13.47
N LEU A 375 -2.11 -10.68 12.65
CA LEU A 375 -1.53 -9.38 12.98
C LEU A 375 -2.58 -8.35 13.42
N MET A 376 -3.85 -8.59 13.12
CA MET A 376 -4.99 -7.72 13.40
C MET A 376 -4.77 -6.25 13.02
N PRO A 377 -4.22 -5.93 11.82
CA PRO A 377 -3.90 -4.56 11.45
C PRO A 377 -5.15 -3.68 11.28
N MET A 378 -6.31 -4.24 10.92
CA MET A 378 -7.57 -3.48 10.91
C MET A 378 -7.97 -3.08 12.33
N LEU A 379 -7.91 -4.02 13.29
CA LEU A 379 -8.27 -3.74 14.68
C LEU A 379 -7.32 -2.71 15.31
N GLN A 380 -6.02 -2.84 15.08
CA GLN A 380 -5.01 -1.85 15.52
C GLN A 380 -5.30 -0.47 14.93
N TRP A 381 -5.62 -0.39 13.64
CA TRP A 381 -5.96 0.86 12.98
C TRP A 381 -7.28 1.46 13.49
N LEU A 382 -8.28 0.64 13.80
CA LEU A 382 -9.55 1.09 14.39
C LEU A 382 -9.35 1.68 15.79
N ALA A 383 -8.42 1.14 16.59
CA ALA A 383 -8.08 1.68 17.90
C ALA A 383 -7.48 3.10 17.82
N ASP A 384 -6.79 3.42 16.72
CA ASP A 384 -6.25 4.75 16.45
C ASP A 384 -7.28 5.71 15.81
N LEU A 385 -8.41 5.19 15.31
CA LEU A 385 -9.38 5.98 14.55
C LEU A 385 -9.94 7.19 15.32
N PRO A 386 -10.27 7.10 16.63
CA PRO A 386 -10.73 8.26 17.40
C PRO A 386 -9.68 9.36 17.60
N ARG A 387 -8.39 9.09 17.33
CA ARG A 387 -7.31 10.09 17.47
C ARG A 387 -7.26 11.08 16.30
N HIS A 388 -8.00 10.81 15.22
CA HIS A 388 -8.08 11.72 14.07
C HIS A 388 -8.85 12.99 14.43
N ASN A 389 -8.29 14.15 14.08
CA ASN A 389 -8.99 15.41 14.22
C ASN A 389 -9.85 15.68 12.98
N PHE A 390 -11.12 15.33 13.07
CA PHE A 390 -12.10 15.58 12.00
C PHE A 390 -12.59 17.04 11.97
N CYS A 391 -12.27 17.84 12.98
CA CYS A 391 -12.57 19.27 13.01
C CYS A 391 -11.30 20.04 12.72
N THR A 392 -11.04 20.30 11.44
CA THR A 392 -10.17 21.44 11.10
C THR A 392 -10.95 22.70 11.39
N ASP A 393 -10.75 23.29 12.57
CA ASP A 393 -11.14 24.67 12.76
C ASP A 393 -10.38 25.52 11.70
N PRO A 394 -11.07 26.23 10.80
CA PRO A 394 -10.42 27.07 9.80
C PRO A 394 -9.58 28.21 10.42
N GLU A 395 -9.78 28.51 11.71
CA GLU A 395 -8.97 29.46 12.49
C GLU A 395 -7.88 28.78 13.34
N SER A 396 -7.85 27.44 13.42
CA SER A 396 -6.79 26.75 14.16
C SER A 396 -5.46 26.89 13.41
N ASP A 397 -4.44 27.39 14.13
CA ASP A 397 -3.08 27.45 13.62
C ASP A 397 -2.66 26.06 13.12
N PRO A 398 -1.94 25.98 11.99
CA PRO A 398 -1.42 24.71 11.52
C PRO A 398 -0.57 24.08 12.62
N VAL A 399 -0.95 22.89 13.07
CA VAL A 399 -0.16 22.12 14.02
C VAL A 399 1.24 21.96 13.42
N ALA A 400 2.25 22.52 14.10
CA ALA A 400 3.62 22.47 13.62
C ALA A 400 4.01 21.02 13.33
N GLU A 401 4.58 20.76 12.15
CA GLU A 401 5.10 19.43 11.82
C GLU A 401 6.22 19.09 12.81
N VAL A 402 5.89 18.29 13.82
CA VAL A 402 6.88 17.82 14.80
C VAL A 402 7.75 16.79 14.07
N PRO A 403 9.07 17.04 13.89
CA PRO A 403 9.94 16.06 13.29
C PRO A 403 9.93 14.78 14.13
N PHE A 404 9.98 13.62 13.48
CA PHE A 404 10.04 12.30 14.11
C PHE A 404 11.11 12.18 15.22
N VAL A 405 12.17 13.01 15.16
CA VAL A 405 13.24 13.05 16.15
C VAL A 405 12.85 13.80 17.43
N THR A 406 11.94 14.78 17.37
CA THR A 406 11.56 15.60 18.54
C THR A 406 10.66 14.83 19.50
N MET A 407 9.82 13.90 19.02
CA MET A 407 9.00 13.01 19.86
C MET A 407 9.84 12.06 20.73
N ALA A 408 11.08 11.74 20.32
CA ALA A 408 11.97 10.89 21.09
C ALA A 408 12.72 11.64 22.21
N TYR A 409 12.83 12.98 22.10
CA TYR A 409 13.50 13.81 23.11
C TYR A 409 12.54 14.46 24.11
N SER A 410 11.29 14.75 23.73
CA SER A 410 10.30 15.29 24.67
C SER A 410 9.89 14.28 25.75
N ASN A 411 9.89 12.98 25.43
CA ASN A 411 9.56 11.91 26.39
C ASN A 411 10.72 11.50 27.30
N ILE A 412 11.89 12.15 27.21
CA ILE A 412 13.04 11.91 28.10
C ILE A 412 13.19 13.04 29.14
N ASN A 413 12.60 14.21 28.91
CA ASN A 413 12.77 15.39 29.77
C ASN A 413 11.53 15.82 30.57
N GLU A 414 10.39 15.13 30.47
CA GLU A 414 9.21 15.41 31.31
C GLU A 414 9.07 14.50 32.55
N GLY A 415 10.11 13.71 32.86
CA GLY A 415 10.18 12.87 34.07
C GLY A 415 11.32 13.20 35.03
N ALA A 416 12.06 14.29 34.82
CA ALA A 416 13.18 14.68 35.67
C ALA A 416 13.40 16.20 35.62
N CYS A 417 12.54 16.97 36.28
CA CYS A 417 12.80 18.35 36.73
C CYS A 417 11.62 18.80 37.62
N ASP A 418 11.48 18.18 38.79
CA ASP A 418 10.70 18.72 39.91
C ASP A 418 11.37 18.39 41.27
N GLU A 419 12.71 18.38 41.27
CA GLU A 419 13.53 18.60 42.47
C GLU A 419 14.70 19.49 42.01
N GLU A 420 15.00 20.55 42.76
CA GLU A 420 15.99 21.62 42.47
C GLU A 420 15.53 22.79 41.58
N ARG A 421 14.58 23.58 42.09
CA ARG A 421 14.63 25.05 41.93
C ARG A 421 14.19 25.73 43.22
N PHE A 422 15.12 25.89 44.15
CA PHE A 422 15.15 27.03 45.07
C PHE A 422 16.46 26.95 45.84
N ILE A 423 17.52 27.57 45.29
CA ILE A 423 18.70 28.13 45.99
C ILE A 423 19.47 28.91 44.91
N ASP A 424 20.03 30.05 45.32
CA ASP A 424 20.84 31.01 44.56
C ASP A 424 20.07 32.02 43.68
N GLU A 425 19.37 32.93 44.35
CA GLU A 425 19.65 34.37 44.22
C GLU A 425 18.83 35.11 45.29
N VAL A 426 19.52 35.56 46.34
CA VAL A 426 19.31 36.80 47.13
C VAL A 426 20.06 36.57 48.45
N ASP A 427 21.34 36.91 48.42
CA ASP A 427 22.10 37.29 49.60
C ASP A 427 22.88 38.56 49.22
N GLN A 428 22.20 39.70 49.34
CA GLN A 428 22.85 40.94 49.76
C GLN A 428 22.03 41.52 50.92
N GLU A 429 22.74 41.61 52.04
CA GLU A 429 22.53 42.49 53.20
C GLU A 429 21.45 42.10 54.24
N GLU A 430 21.98 41.53 55.33
CA GLU A 430 21.79 41.96 56.73
C GLU A 430 20.35 42.05 57.28
N THR A 431 19.99 41.17 58.23
CA THR A 431 19.96 41.46 59.69
C THR A 431 19.11 40.46 60.49
N SER A 432 19.76 39.84 61.48
CA SER A 432 19.30 39.53 62.85
C SER A 432 17.85 39.06 63.17
N THR A 433 17.82 37.98 63.95
CA THR A 433 17.07 37.74 65.21
C THR A 433 15.78 36.89 65.25
N ASN A 434 15.88 35.88 66.15
CA ASN A 434 14.89 35.25 67.05
C ASN A 434 13.89 34.22 66.47
N ASN A 435 13.96 32.93 66.83
CA ASN A 435 13.63 32.20 68.08
C ASN A 435 12.13 31.95 68.32
N GLU A 436 11.85 30.75 68.87
CA GLU A 436 10.57 30.16 69.34
C GLU A 436 9.80 29.33 68.27
N GLY A 437 9.36 28.08 68.45
CA GLY A 437 9.25 27.20 69.62
C GLY A 437 7.77 26.87 69.94
N ALA A 438 7.32 25.63 69.69
CA ALA A 438 6.17 24.87 70.30
C ALA A 438 5.44 24.01 69.23
N ASN A 439 5.43 22.67 69.29
CA ASN A 439 4.73 21.70 70.16
C ASN A 439 3.29 21.30 69.74
N ILE A 440 3.19 20.08 69.18
CA ILE A 440 2.32 18.91 69.51
C ILE A 440 0.79 19.11 69.68
N THR A 441 0.00 18.35 68.88
CA THR A 441 -0.96 17.26 69.28
C THR A 441 -1.65 16.67 68.01
N ASP A 442 -1.53 15.36 67.74
CA ASP A 442 -2.49 14.25 68.03
C ASP A 442 -3.93 14.46 67.47
N ASN A 443 -4.67 13.54 66.85
CA ASN A 443 -4.58 12.12 66.51
C ASN A 443 -5.78 11.79 65.57
N ASN A 444 -5.64 10.84 64.63
CA ASN A 444 -6.54 9.68 64.48
C ASN A 444 -6.23 8.82 63.24
N GLU A 445 -5.84 7.58 63.54
CA GLU A 445 -5.81 6.39 62.68
C GLU A 445 -7.22 5.94 62.26
N ILE A 446 -7.36 5.41 61.03
CA ILE A 446 -8.05 4.14 60.59
C ILE A 446 -7.63 3.99 59.10
N GLY A 447 -7.12 2.90 58.52
CA GLY A 447 -6.80 1.53 58.90
C GLY A 447 -6.47 0.78 57.59
N GLU A 448 -5.32 0.09 57.54
CA GLU A 448 -4.86 -0.74 56.42
C GLU A 448 -5.70 -2.01 56.26
N ALA A 449 -6.10 -2.31 55.03
CA ALA A 449 -6.54 -3.62 54.54
C ALA A 449 -6.27 -3.64 53.01
N ASP A 450 -5.75 -4.67 52.36
CA ASP A 450 -5.14 -5.92 52.76
C ASP A 450 -4.40 -6.43 51.49
N ALA A 451 -3.07 -6.55 51.54
CA ALA A 451 -2.20 -6.88 50.41
C ALA A 451 -2.09 -8.40 50.17
N THR A 452 -3.19 -9.12 50.35
CA THR A 452 -3.18 -10.60 50.44
C THR A 452 -3.70 -11.29 49.17
N GLU A 453 -4.25 -10.57 48.19
CA GLU A 453 -4.75 -11.16 46.94
C GLU A 453 -3.66 -11.38 45.88
N THR A 454 -2.57 -10.62 45.91
CA THR A 454 -1.46 -10.73 44.94
C THR A 454 -0.55 -11.93 45.22
N TYR A 455 -0.53 -12.46 46.44
CA TYR A 455 0.33 -13.59 46.81
C TYR A 455 -0.24 -14.96 46.40
N HIS A 456 -1.56 -15.08 46.27
CA HIS A 456 -2.22 -16.35 45.88
C HIS A 456 -2.09 -16.69 44.39
N ILE A 457 -1.90 -15.68 43.53
CA ILE A 457 -1.65 -15.89 42.09
C ILE A 457 -0.25 -16.48 41.86
N TYR A 458 0.74 -16.07 42.64
CA TYR A 458 2.12 -16.56 42.52
C TYR A 458 2.30 -18.03 42.97
N GLN A 459 1.54 -18.52 43.95
CA GLN A 459 1.64 -19.93 44.38
C GLN A 459 0.92 -20.90 43.45
N SER A 460 -0.10 -20.45 42.72
CA SER A 460 -0.83 -21.27 41.75
C SER A 460 0.00 -21.59 40.50
N PHE A 461 0.89 -20.66 40.11
CA PHE A 461 1.86 -20.85 39.02
C PHE A 461 2.95 -21.88 39.34
N PHE A 462 3.31 -22.05 40.61
CA PHE A 462 4.36 -22.98 41.03
C PHE A 462 3.90 -24.45 41.07
N TRP A 463 2.58 -24.70 41.18
CA TRP A 463 2.04 -26.05 41.32
C TRP A 463 1.81 -26.77 39.98
N HIS A 464 1.54 -26.04 38.90
CA HIS A 464 1.29 -26.64 37.56
C HIS A 464 2.58 -26.99 36.78
N ALA A 465 3.74 -26.45 37.19
CA ALA A 465 5.01 -26.71 36.52
C ALA A 465 5.70 -28.03 36.95
N LYS A 466 5.11 -28.81 37.87
CA LYS A 466 5.73 -30.00 38.48
C LYS A 466 5.08 -31.35 38.15
N THR A 467 4.08 -31.42 37.27
CA THR A 467 3.30 -32.65 37.02
C THR A 467 3.35 -33.16 35.57
N HIS A 468 4.52 -33.14 34.93
CA HIS A 468 4.75 -33.97 33.75
C HIS A 468 5.98 -34.86 33.93
N GLU A 469 5.78 -36.15 33.68
CA GLU A 469 6.78 -37.22 33.77
C GLU A 469 8.01 -36.93 32.88
N PRO A 470 9.22 -37.31 33.31
CA PRO A 470 10.43 -37.03 32.57
C PRO A 470 10.57 -37.96 31.35
N LEU A 471 10.55 -37.39 30.14
CA LEU A 471 11.14 -38.00 28.96
C LEU A 471 12.66 -37.88 29.07
N THR A 472 13.33 -39.03 29.09
CA THR A 472 14.75 -39.19 29.36
C THR A 472 15.68 -38.55 28.32
N ASP A 473 16.79 -38.04 28.86
CA ASP A 473 18.15 -37.97 28.28
C ASP A 473 18.57 -36.68 27.54
N TRP A 474 18.62 -35.56 28.27
CA TRP A 474 19.48 -34.41 27.93
C TRP A 474 20.32 -34.07 29.16
N GLY A 475 21.66 -34.01 28.99
CA GLY A 475 22.59 -33.81 30.10
C GLY A 475 22.35 -32.51 30.88
N SER A 476 22.48 -32.60 32.21
CA SER A 476 22.11 -31.61 33.22
C SER A 476 22.70 -30.19 33.06
N GLU A 477 23.70 -30.01 32.19
CA GLU A 477 24.34 -28.72 31.92
C GLU A 477 23.69 -27.96 30.74
N ALA A 478 23.04 -28.68 29.82
CA ALA A 478 22.27 -28.08 28.72
C ALA A 478 20.89 -27.59 29.19
N GLU A 479 20.24 -28.35 30.06
CA GLU A 479 18.95 -27.95 30.66
C GLU A 479 19.08 -26.70 31.52
N ALA A 480 20.14 -26.59 32.32
CA ALA A 480 20.42 -25.40 33.12
C ALA A 480 20.67 -24.17 32.25
N ARG A 481 21.44 -24.29 31.16
CA ARG A 481 21.70 -23.17 30.24
C ARG A 481 20.47 -22.76 29.42
N ILE A 482 19.64 -23.71 29.01
CA ILE A 482 18.39 -23.42 28.29
C ILE A 482 17.36 -22.80 29.24
N ALA A 483 17.27 -23.26 30.49
CA ALA A 483 16.41 -22.65 31.50
C ALA A 483 16.85 -21.20 31.82
N ASP A 484 18.14 -20.95 31.93
CA ASP A 484 18.69 -19.62 32.23
C ASP A 484 18.58 -18.66 31.03
N LEU A 485 18.72 -19.16 29.79
CA LEU A 485 18.45 -18.40 28.56
C LEU A 485 16.94 -18.11 28.38
N LYS A 486 16.07 -19.10 28.62
CA LYS A 486 14.61 -18.93 28.56
C LYS A 486 14.14 -17.94 29.62
N PHE A 487 14.65 -18.04 30.84
CA PHE A 487 14.28 -17.12 31.92
C PHE A 487 14.71 -15.69 31.61
N ASN A 488 15.95 -15.45 31.17
CA ASN A 488 16.47 -14.11 30.90
C ASN A 488 15.88 -13.45 29.63
N LEU A 489 15.55 -14.22 28.59
CA LEU A 489 14.86 -13.68 27.39
C LEU A 489 13.40 -13.36 27.67
N ILE A 490 12.68 -14.24 28.39
CA ILE A 490 11.27 -14.06 28.71
C ILE A 490 11.07 -12.90 29.69
N THR A 491 11.87 -12.82 30.77
CA THR A 491 11.75 -11.72 31.75
C THR A 491 12.13 -10.37 31.17
N LYS A 492 13.19 -10.29 30.36
CA LYS A 492 13.63 -9.02 29.77
C LYS A 492 12.62 -8.46 28.75
N ASP A 493 12.04 -9.31 27.91
CA ASP A 493 11.03 -8.90 26.93
C ASP A 493 9.63 -8.68 27.55
N MET A 494 9.25 -9.42 28.60
CA MET A 494 8.04 -9.13 29.37
C MET A 494 8.15 -7.78 30.09
N LEU A 495 9.26 -7.53 30.79
CA LEU A 495 9.52 -6.24 31.43
C LEU A 495 9.50 -5.08 30.42
N LEU A 496 10.07 -5.27 29.23
CA LEU A 496 10.03 -4.28 28.14
C LEU A 496 8.61 -4.06 27.56
N SER A 497 7.75 -5.08 27.57
CA SER A 497 6.36 -4.96 27.13
C SER A 497 5.47 -4.29 28.19
N GLU A 498 5.69 -4.57 29.47
CA GLU A 498 5.01 -3.89 30.59
C GLU A 498 5.48 -2.43 30.71
N LEU A 499 6.78 -2.15 30.55
CA LEU A 499 7.32 -0.77 30.51
C LEU A 499 6.74 0.07 29.37
N ARG A 500 6.34 -0.54 28.24
CA ARG A 500 5.67 0.16 27.13
C ARG A 500 4.19 0.44 27.38
N LEU A 501 3.57 -0.29 28.30
CA LEU A 501 2.17 -0.16 28.67
C LEU A 501 1.96 0.66 29.95
N MET A 502 3.01 0.87 30.74
CA MET A 502 2.97 1.70 31.95
C MET A 502 2.40 3.11 31.72
N PRO A 503 2.73 3.86 30.65
CA PRO A 503 2.11 5.16 30.40
C PRO A 503 0.59 5.07 30.16
N MET A 504 0.12 3.97 29.57
CA MET A 504 -1.31 3.73 29.30
C MET A 504 -2.07 3.33 30.58
N LEU A 505 -1.46 2.52 31.44
CA LEU A 505 -2.00 2.15 32.75
C LEU A 505 -2.00 3.34 33.72
N GLN A 506 -0.97 4.18 33.67
CA GLN A 506 -0.89 5.44 34.43
C GLN A 506 -1.98 6.43 33.96
N TRP A 507 -2.16 6.59 32.65
CA TRP A 507 -3.25 7.40 32.08
C TRP A 507 -4.65 6.87 32.46
N LEU A 508 -4.84 5.55 32.49
CA LEU A 508 -6.10 4.94 32.94
C LEU A 508 -6.35 5.14 34.45
N ALA A 509 -5.29 5.22 35.27
CA ALA A 509 -5.39 5.55 36.69
C ALA A 509 -5.70 7.04 36.94
N ASP A 510 -5.35 7.91 35.98
CA ASP A 510 -5.58 9.36 36.04
C ASP A 510 -6.92 9.81 35.43
N LEU A 511 -7.71 8.90 34.83
CA LEU A 511 -9.06 9.17 34.28
C LEU A 511 -10.03 9.89 35.25
N PRO A 512 -9.99 9.69 36.59
CA PRO A 512 -10.83 10.47 37.52
C PRO A 512 -10.39 11.93 37.69
N ARG A 513 -9.25 12.36 37.11
CA ARG A 513 -8.65 13.70 37.32
C ARG A 513 -8.73 14.63 36.12
N HIS A 514 -9.22 14.15 34.97
CA HIS A 514 -9.48 15.01 33.81
C HIS A 514 -10.90 15.58 33.92
N ASN A 515 -10.99 16.89 34.18
CA ASN A 515 -12.25 17.64 34.11
C ASN A 515 -12.87 17.51 32.72
N PHE A 516 -13.83 16.60 32.57
CA PHE A 516 -14.80 16.68 31.49
C PHE A 516 -15.63 17.95 31.71
N CYS A 517 -15.83 18.71 30.63
CA CYS A 517 -16.63 19.93 30.65
C CYS A 517 -18.08 19.55 30.98
N THR A 518 -18.47 19.65 32.25
CA THR A 518 -19.85 19.44 32.68
C THR A 518 -20.63 20.73 32.45
N ASP A 519 -21.58 20.68 31.51
CA ASP A 519 -22.63 21.69 31.38
C ASP A 519 -23.54 21.61 32.63
N PRO A 520 -23.87 22.71 33.34
CA PRO A 520 -24.53 22.64 34.65
C PRO A 520 -26.02 22.21 34.67
N GLU A 521 -26.62 21.80 33.55
CA GLU A 521 -28.07 21.55 33.44
C GLU A 521 -28.47 20.20 32.82
N SER A 522 -27.63 19.16 32.88
CA SER A 522 -28.04 17.80 32.44
C SER A 522 -28.00 16.77 33.57
N ASP A 523 -29.11 16.04 33.72
CA ASP A 523 -29.36 15.00 34.73
C ASP A 523 -28.30 13.86 34.69
N PRO A 524 -27.92 13.27 35.84
CA PRO A 524 -26.86 12.27 35.90
C PRO A 524 -27.42 10.88 35.63
N VAL A 525 -27.57 10.48 34.37
CA VAL A 525 -27.77 9.06 34.01
C VAL A 525 -27.05 8.74 32.70
N ALA A 526 -26.05 7.85 32.79
CA ALA A 526 -25.42 7.03 31.74
C ALA A 526 -23.90 7.23 31.48
N GLU A 527 -23.06 7.29 32.51
CA GLU A 527 -21.60 7.16 32.37
C GLU A 527 -21.06 5.89 33.04
N VAL A 528 -21.30 4.72 32.43
CA VAL A 528 -20.66 3.43 32.82
C VAL A 528 -20.36 2.47 31.65
N PRO A 529 -20.87 2.60 30.39
CA PRO A 529 -20.52 1.64 29.32
C PRO A 529 -19.11 1.80 28.73
N PHE A 530 -18.60 3.03 28.65
CA PHE A 530 -17.38 3.34 27.87
C PHE A 530 -16.10 2.79 28.51
N ILE A 531 -16.01 2.85 29.84
CA ILE A 531 -14.86 2.36 30.61
C ILE A 531 -14.82 0.83 30.55
N THR A 532 -15.95 0.17 30.80
CA THR A 532 -16.05 -1.30 30.80
C THR A 532 -15.67 -1.92 29.45
N MET A 533 -16.00 -1.26 28.34
CA MET A 533 -15.69 -1.70 26.98
C MET A 533 -14.23 -1.45 26.57
N ALA A 534 -13.61 -0.37 27.05
CA ALA A 534 -12.18 -0.13 26.87
C ALA A 534 -11.34 -1.20 27.61
N TYR A 535 -11.75 -1.58 28.83
CA TYR A 535 -11.09 -2.62 29.62
C TYR A 535 -11.19 -4.02 28.98
N SER A 536 -12.32 -4.40 28.37
CA SER A 536 -12.45 -5.70 27.69
C SER A 536 -11.54 -5.82 26.46
N ASN A 537 -11.48 -4.76 25.65
CA ASN A 537 -10.68 -4.72 24.42
C ASN A 537 -9.17 -4.75 24.71
N ILE A 538 -8.74 -4.08 25.80
CA ILE A 538 -7.34 -4.09 26.24
C ILE A 538 -6.95 -5.48 26.77
N ASN A 539 -7.83 -6.14 27.52
CA ASN A 539 -7.58 -7.49 28.03
C ASN A 539 -7.45 -8.54 26.91
N GLU A 540 -8.24 -8.47 25.84
CA GLU A 540 -8.09 -9.37 24.68
C GLU A 540 -6.74 -9.19 23.98
N VAL A 541 -6.30 -7.93 23.77
CA VAL A 541 -5.02 -7.62 23.12
C VAL A 541 -3.82 -8.04 23.98
N LEU A 542 -3.90 -7.85 25.30
CA LEU A 542 -2.88 -8.28 26.26
C LEU A 542 -2.78 -9.81 26.34
N HIS A 543 -3.93 -10.48 26.50
CA HIS A 543 -3.97 -11.93 26.62
C HIS A 543 -3.45 -12.62 25.35
N TYR A 544 -3.74 -12.07 24.16
CA TYR A 544 -3.25 -12.60 22.89
C TYR A 544 -1.73 -12.45 22.71
N ASN A 545 -1.16 -11.27 23.00
CA ASN A 545 0.29 -11.04 22.87
C ASN A 545 1.12 -11.95 23.78
N ILE A 546 0.61 -12.23 24.98
CA ILE A 546 1.26 -13.13 25.94
C ILE A 546 1.12 -14.58 25.44
N THR A 547 -0.08 -15.04 25.10
CA THR A 547 -0.32 -16.44 24.68
C THR A 547 0.38 -16.80 23.36
N ALA A 548 0.38 -15.88 22.37
CA ALA A 548 1.01 -16.11 21.08
C ALA A 548 2.55 -16.17 21.18
N LYS A 549 3.15 -15.31 22.01
CA LYS A 549 4.60 -15.36 22.28
C LYS A 549 4.99 -16.58 23.10
N TYR A 550 4.16 -16.98 24.07
CA TYR A 550 4.39 -18.18 24.87
C TYR A 550 4.39 -19.45 24.00
N ARG A 551 3.43 -19.59 23.07
CA ARG A 551 3.39 -20.71 22.12
C ARG A 551 4.55 -20.69 21.12
N ALA A 552 4.97 -19.52 20.65
CA ALA A 552 6.13 -19.41 19.76
C ALA A 552 7.42 -19.88 20.45
N VAL A 553 7.63 -19.51 21.71
CA VAL A 553 8.81 -19.88 22.50
C VAL A 553 8.78 -21.36 22.92
N ILE A 554 7.62 -21.97 23.11
CA ILE A 554 7.52 -23.43 23.36
C ILE A 554 7.87 -24.25 22.11
N ASN A 555 7.55 -23.73 20.92
CA ASN A 555 7.79 -24.42 19.65
C ASN A 555 9.24 -24.29 19.11
N THR A 556 10.05 -23.38 19.65
CA THR A 556 11.51 -23.25 19.40
C THR A 556 12.33 -23.83 20.54
#